data_AF-A0A914WCQ0-F1
#
_entry.id   AF-A0A914WCQ0-F1
#
_cell.length_a   1.000
_cell.length_b   1.000
_cell.length_c   1.000
_cell.angle_alpha   90.00
_cell.angle_beta   90.00
_cell.angle_gamma   90.00
#
_symmetry.space_group_name_H-M   'P 1'
#
loop_
_entity.id
_entity.type
_entity.pdbx_description
1 polymer ?
#
loop_
_entity_poly.entity_id
_entity_poly.type
_entity_poly.pdbx_seq_one_letter_code
_entity_poly.pdbx_strand_id
1 'polypeptide(L)'
;MGRQRTRMEVWLGCGVATLAVVVVALTITIIVMVTKKSDTLPAAPTAPASTVSTVASTTSTIAPPPADPYQQPYNENLYDTIVRQNLAQQADISTQLLQEFQPMNIRDNLRWLTKTLHVAGTPENAAVMKQLGQQYQSYGLTLKTHDYQVLLSYPNYSMPNTIEVQLAGQMDWNLVSNGTAQLLGPPEAMQQENDSRALNWWNGYAKDGVATGRLVYANYGSLTDYVLLDSHNISLQGAIVIARYGDIFRGAIAVEAERRGAVGVIIFNDPLDYANDLPASDTFPNTIWLPPSGAQRGTLLQTDGDPLTPFYPAKPYTYRTTDEATLRKEHAMPNVPVTPIGYRDALTIFQQMTGPEVTGDFAQWKGGMNVTYRMNGGDSTFRLTVNAFTDMRTITNVVALFYGADEPDKWVMFGNHVDAWTFGSIDPNSGTATMLEMARVVATVSNRTGWRPKRTLAFCQWDAEEYGLVGSTEYVEEHLKLLENRAIALLNVDNINGNVTLAAKGVPLLYRALVDAAAKVP
;
A
#
# COMPACT_ATOMS: atom_id res chain seq x y z
N MET A 1 29.77 25.12 -7.54
CA MET A 1 30.19 23.70 -7.43
C MET A 1 28.93 22.87 -7.32
N GLY A 2 28.59 22.15 -8.39
CA GLY A 2 27.39 21.33 -8.45
C GLY A 2 27.49 20.11 -7.53
N ARG A 3 26.38 19.78 -6.85
CA ARG A 3 26.17 18.47 -6.26
C ARG A 3 24.86 17.91 -6.76
N GLN A 4 24.97 16.88 -7.60
CA GLN A 4 23.92 15.88 -7.80
C GLN A 4 23.48 15.38 -6.42
N ARG A 5 22.21 15.59 -6.08
CA ARG A 5 21.52 14.83 -5.04
C ARG A 5 20.54 13.94 -5.76
N THR A 6 20.78 12.63 -5.65
CA THR A 6 19.87 11.56 -6.01
C THR A 6 18.54 11.78 -5.29
N ARG A 7 17.57 12.33 -6.01
CA ARG A 7 16.17 12.45 -5.60
C ARG A 7 15.51 11.11 -5.90
N MET A 8 14.87 10.51 -4.89
CA MET A 8 13.87 9.47 -5.12
C MET A 8 12.64 10.21 -5.64
N GLU A 9 12.45 10.19 -6.94
CA GLU A 9 11.41 10.96 -7.59
C GLU A 9 10.08 10.21 -7.58
N VAL A 10 9.04 10.91 -7.10
CA VAL A 10 7.62 10.57 -7.24
C VAL A 10 7.18 11.05 -8.62
N TRP A 11 6.77 10.15 -9.52
CA TRP A 11 6.19 10.54 -10.80
C TRP A 11 5.11 9.57 -11.29
N LEU A 12 4.08 10.15 -11.87
CA LEU A 12 2.85 9.58 -12.44
C LEU A 12 2.74 9.95 -13.93
N GLY A 13 2.00 9.15 -14.70
CA GLY A 13 1.26 9.63 -15.87
C GLY A 13 1.13 8.70 -17.08
N CYS A 14 0.00 7.96 -17.14
CA CYS A 14 -0.69 7.37 -18.32
C CYS A 14 -0.27 5.99 -18.88
N GLY A 15 -1.01 4.96 -18.47
CA GLY A 15 -1.06 3.65 -19.13
C GLY A 15 -1.41 2.52 -18.17
N VAL A 16 -2.70 2.34 -17.84
CA VAL A 16 -3.19 1.24 -16.97
C VAL A 16 -2.81 -0.16 -17.53
N ALA A 17 -2.39 -0.24 -18.80
CA ALA A 17 -2.01 -1.47 -19.46
C ALA A 17 -0.62 -2.01 -19.08
N THR A 18 0.36 -1.17 -18.76
CA THR A 18 1.76 -1.64 -18.67
C THR A 18 2.13 -2.16 -17.28
N LEU A 19 1.63 -1.55 -16.20
CA LEU A 19 2.00 -1.96 -14.84
C LEU A 19 1.28 -3.24 -14.37
N ALA A 20 0.06 -3.50 -14.86
CA ALA A 20 -0.68 -4.74 -14.60
C ALA A 20 0.04 -5.97 -15.17
N VAL A 21 0.72 -5.84 -16.32
CA VAL A 21 1.45 -6.95 -16.95
C VAL A 21 2.70 -7.32 -16.14
N VAL A 22 3.27 -6.39 -15.37
CA VAL A 22 4.48 -6.63 -14.58
C VAL A 22 4.21 -7.45 -13.31
N VAL A 23 3.10 -7.17 -12.62
CA VAL A 23 2.59 -8.00 -11.51
C VAL A 23 2.26 -9.42 -12.00
N VAL A 24 1.80 -9.53 -13.24
CA VAL A 24 1.35 -10.78 -13.88
C VAL A 24 2.50 -11.66 -14.32
N ALA A 25 3.58 -11.13 -14.88
CA ALA A 25 4.71 -12.00 -15.20
C ALA A 25 5.46 -12.47 -13.96
N LEU A 26 5.52 -11.63 -12.91
CA LEU A 26 6.05 -11.97 -11.58
C LEU A 26 5.41 -13.26 -11.08
N THR A 27 4.11 -13.32 -11.29
CA THR A 27 3.21 -14.40 -10.91
C THR A 27 3.40 -15.65 -11.76
N ILE A 28 3.44 -15.51 -13.09
CA ILE A 28 3.55 -16.66 -14.02
C ILE A 28 4.91 -17.36 -13.88
N THR A 29 5.99 -16.62 -13.61
CA THR A 29 7.32 -17.22 -13.44
C THR A 29 7.47 -17.93 -12.09
N ILE A 30 6.85 -17.43 -11.00
CA ILE A 30 6.82 -18.14 -9.71
C ILE A 30 5.98 -19.42 -9.78
N ILE A 31 4.89 -19.42 -10.57
CA ILE A 31 4.09 -20.63 -10.84
C ILE A 31 4.91 -21.69 -11.61
N VAL A 32 5.83 -21.25 -12.48
CA VAL A 32 6.67 -22.13 -13.32
C VAL A 32 7.97 -22.58 -12.62
N MET A 33 8.54 -21.79 -11.70
CA MET A 33 9.89 -22.03 -11.15
C MET A 33 10.02 -23.07 -10.03
N VAL A 34 8.92 -23.59 -9.48
CA VAL A 34 9.02 -24.53 -8.34
C VAL A 34 9.05 -25.99 -8.85
N THR A 35 10.12 -26.34 -9.56
CA THR A 35 10.62 -27.71 -9.76
C THR A 35 12.12 -27.74 -9.46
N LYS A 36 12.52 -28.63 -8.54
CA LYS A 36 13.84 -28.65 -7.90
C LYS A 36 14.93 -29.18 -8.84
N LYS A 37 16.11 -28.52 -8.83
CA LYS A 37 17.40 -29.05 -9.26
C LYS A 37 18.06 -29.80 -8.09
N SER A 38 18.59 -31.00 -8.30
CA SER A 38 19.53 -31.66 -7.37
C SER A 38 20.86 -31.95 -8.06
N ASP A 39 21.91 -31.34 -7.50
CA ASP A 39 23.33 -31.71 -7.40
C ASP A 39 24.12 -32.23 -8.61
N THR A 40 25.16 -31.48 -9.00
CA THR A 40 26.59 -31.77 -8.68
C THR A 40 27.53 -30.75 -9.36
N LEU A 41 28.60 -30.36 -8.66
CA LEU A 41 29.79 -29.61 -9.15
C LEU A 41 30.84 -30.62 -9.68
N PRO A 42 31.77 -30.26 -10.59
CA PRO A 42 33.03 -29.64 -10.16
C PRO A 42 33.70 -28.59 -11.08
N ALA A 43 34.46 -27.71 -10.40
CA ALA A 43 35.74 -27.04 -10.69
C ALA A 43 36.07 -26.34 -12.03
N ALA A 44 36.43 -25.05 -11.91
CA ALA A 44 37.27 -24.24 -12.81
C ALA A 44 38.79 -24.56 -12.58
N PRO A 45 39.81 -24.00 -13.28
CA PRO A 45 39.82 -22.78 -14.13
C PRO A 45 40.76 -22.80 -15.38
N THR A 46 40.71 -21.75 -16.22
CA THR A 46 41.81 -20.78 -16.50
C THR A 46 41.47 -19.85 -17.68
N ALA A 47 41.75 -18.55 -17.53
CA ALA A 47 41.66 -17.47 -18.52
C ALA A 47 43.06 -17.21 -19.17
N PRO A 48 43.32 -16.17 -20.00
CA PRO A 48 42.44 -15.21 -20.70
C PRO A 48 42.78 -15.02 -22.21
N ALA A 49 42.11 -14.02 -22.80
CA ALA A 49 42.00 -13.66 -24.21
C ALA A 49 43.26 -13.17 -24.94
N SER A 50 43.22 -13.23 -26.28
CA SER A 50 43.82 -12.21 -27.16
C SER A 50 43.13 -12.15 -28.54
N THR A 51 42.83 -10.92 -28.91
CA THR A 51 42.32 -10.40 -30.19
C THR A 51 43.21 -10.66 -31.41
N VAL A 52 42.64 -10.69 -32.63
CA VAL A 52 42.95 -9.81 -33.79
C VAL A 52 42.71 -10.49 -35.16
N SER A 53 42.05 -9.72 -36.04
CA SER A 53 42.16 -9.65 -37.51
C SER A 53 41.52 -10.73 -38.40
N THR A 54 40.48 -10.28 -39.09
CA THR A 54 40.01 -10.70 -40.42
C THR A 54 41.14 -10.80 -41.45
N VAL A 55 41.28 -11.97 -42.07
CA VAL A 55 41.94 -12.13 -43.38
C VAL A 55 41.02 -12.98 -44.25
N ALA A 56 40.68 -12.47 -45.43
CA ALA A 56 39.90 -13.17 -46.44
C ALA A 56 40.65 -14.40 -46.93
N SER A 57 40.04 -15.59 -46.83
CA SER A 57 40.58 -16.82 -47.41
C SER A 57 39.75 -17.26 -48.61
N THR A 58 40.40 -17.24 -49.76
CA THR A 58 40.00 -17.91 -51.00
C THR A 58 39.78 -19.40 -50.78
N THR A 59 38.74 -19.91 -51.43
CA THR A 59 38.27 -21.30 -51.44
C THR A 59 39.35 -22.30 -51.84
N SER A 60 39.61 -23.28 -50.96
CA SER A 60 40.25 -24.56 -51.26
C SER A 60 39.35 -25.66 -50.71
N THR A 61 38.70 -26.38 -51.61
CA THR A 61 37.86 -27.55 -51.30
C THR A 61 38.72 -28.71 -50.84
N ILE A 62 38.78 -28.93 -49.53
CA ILE A 62 39.25 -30.18 -48.93
C ILE A 62 37.99 -31.02 -48.66
N ALA A 63 37.92 -32.23 -49.21
CA ALA A 63 36.81 -33.14 -48.97
C ALA A 63 36.73 -33.48 -47.47
N PRO A 64 35.53 -33.55 -46.86
CA PRO A 64 35.40 -33.92 -45.46
C PRO A 64 35.94 -35.34 -45.24
N PRO A 65 36.59 -35.61 -44.09
CA PRO A 65 37.02 -36.96 -43.76
C PRO A 65 35.80 -37.90 -43.70
N PRO A 66 35.98 -39.20 -44.02
CA PRO A 66 34.88 -40.15 -43.98
C PRO A 66 34.24 -40.17 -42.59
N ALA A 67 32.90 -40.20 -42.57
CA ALA A 67 32.13 -40.25 -41.34
C ALA A 67 32.61 -41.41 -40.46
N ASP A 68 32.91 -41.12 -39.21
CA ASP A 68 33.28 -42.12 -38.20
C ASP A 68 32.13 -43.14 -38.10
N PRO A 69 32.35 -44.43 -38.44
CA PRO A 69 31.31 -45.45 -38.37
C PRO A 69 30.83 -45.74 -36.93
N TYR A 70 31.45 -45.12 -35.92
CA TYR A 70 31.03 -45.16 -34.52
C TYR A 70 30.32 -43.90 -34.01
N GLN A 71 30.05 -42.90 -34.86
CA GLN A 71 29.07 -41.85 -34.53
C GLN A 71 27.66 -42.45 -34.61
N GLN A 72 27.26 -43.15 -33.55
CA GLN A 72 25.86 -43.33 -33.21
C GLN A 72 25.20 -41.94 -33.24
N PRO A 73 24.04 -41.75 -33.89
CA PRO A 73 23.30 -40.51 -33.77
C PRO A 73 23.13 -40.25 -32.27
N TYR A 74 23.48 -39.04 -31.83
CA TYR A 74 23.33 -38.61 -30.45
C TYR A 74 21.91 -38.95 -30.03
N ASN A 75 21.74 -40.06 -29.30
CA ASN A 75 20.45 -40.57 -28.91
C ASN A 75 20.00 -39.57 -27.85
N GLU A 76 19.21 -38.56 -28.25
CA GLU A 76 18.75 -37.52 -27.33
C GLU A 76 18.20 -38.25 -26.10
N ASN A 77 18.81 -37.97 -24.96
CA ASN A 77 18.41 -38.60 -23.71
C ASN A 77 16.93 -38.29 -23.52
N LEU A 78 16.10 -39.34 -23.40
CA LEU A 78 14.65 -39.22 -23.20
C LEU A 78 14.32 -38.22 -22.07
N TYR A 79 15.16 -38.16 -21.04
CA TYR A 79 15.04 -37.18 -19.96
C TYR A 79 15.19 -35.74 -20.46
N ASP A 80 16.21 -35.45 -21.27
CA ASP A 80 16.45 -34.11 -21.83
C ASP A 80 15.33 -33.70 -22.79
N THR A 81 14.82 -34.64 -23.59
CA THR A 81 13.67 -34.41 -24.48
C THR A 81 12.41 -34.09 -23.68
N ILE A 82 12.10 -34.85 -22.62
CA ILE A 82 10.95 -34.60 -21.73
C ILE A 82 11.09 -33.25 -21.02
N VAL A 83 12.29 -32.93 -20.52
CA VAL A 83 12.55 -31.63 -19.87
C VAL A 83 12.35 -30.47 -20.86
N ARG A 84 12.88 -30.58 -22.08
CA ARG A 84 12.68 -29.56 -23.13
C ARG A 84 11.22 -29.42 -23.53
N GLN A 85 10.50 -30.53 -23.71
CA GLN A 85 9.07 -30.51 -24.04
C GLN A 85 8.24 -29.86 -22.92
N ASN A 86 8.54 -30.16 -21.65
CA ASN A 86 7.90 -29.52 -20.51
C ASN A 86 8.19 -28.02 -20.45
N LEU A 87 9.43 -27.60 -20.72
CA LEU A 87 9.81 -26.18 -20.77
C LEU A 87 9.10 -25.45 -21.93
N ALA A 88 9.01 -26.08 -23.10
CA ALA A 88 8.32 -25.51 -24.25
C ALA A 88 6.81 -25.36 -23.97
N GLN A 89 6.18 -26.38 -23.38
CA GLN A 89 4.78 -26.32 -22.97
C GLN A 89 4.53 -25.24 -21.91
N GLN A 90 5.43 -25.11 -20.93
CA GLN A 90 5.35 -24.05 -19.92
C GLN A 90 5.52 -22.66 -20.54
N ALA A 91 6.42 -22.50 -21.50
CA ALA A 91 6.61 -21.24 -22.23
C ALA A 91 5.38 -20.87 -23.08
N ASP A 92 4.76 -21.86 -23.71
CA ASP A 92 3.51 -21.68 -24.46
C ASP A 92 2.37 -21.24 -23.54
N ILE A 93 2.11 -21.96 -22.44
CA ILE A 93 1.09 -21.55 -21.46
C ILE A 93 1.39 -20.18 -20.87
N SER A 94 2.65 -19.88 -20.55
CA SER A 94 3.06 -18.55 -20.07
C SER A 94 2.71 -17.46 -21.09
N THR A 95 2.92 -17.71 -22.37
CA THR A 95 2.59 -16.77 -23.45
C THR A 95 1.07 -16.60 -23.59
N GLN A 96 0.33 -17.71 -23.56
CA GLN A 96 -1.13 -17.68 -23.63
C GLN A 96 -1.77 -16.93 -22.44
N LEU A 97 -1.24 -17.11 -21.23
CA LEU A 97 -1.68 -16.35 -20.05
C LEU A 97 -1.44 -14.85 -20.25
N LEU A 98 -0.23 -14.45 -20.69
CA LEU A 98 0.10 -13.04 -20.93
C LEU A 98 -0.80 -12.39 -21.98
N GLN A 99 -1.10 -13.11 -23.07
CA GLN A 99 -1.94 -12.61 -24.17
C GLN A 99 -3.43 -12.52 -23.82
N GLU A 100 -3.89 -13.27 -22.82
CA GLU A 100 -5.30 -13.30 -22.42
C GLU A 100 -5.71 -12.08 -21.58
N PHE A 101 -4.77 -11.37 -20.97
CA PHE A 101 -5.05 -10.17 -20.17
C PHE A 101 -5.68 -9.07 -21.01
N GLN A 102 -6.79 -8.51 -20.51
CA GLN A 102 -7.47 -7.38 -21.13
C GLN A 102 -7.46 -6.17 -20.18
N PRO A 103 -6.73 -5.09 -20.52
CA PRO A 103 -6.71 -3.87 -19.69
C PRO A 103 -8.10 -3.26 -19.45
N MET A 104 -9.02 -3.47 -20.40
CA MET A 104 -10.40 -3.00 -20.30
C MET A 104 -11.18 -3.72 -19.19
N ASN A 105 -10.90 -5.00 -18.95
CA ASN A 105 -11.51 -5.73 -17.84
C ASN A 105 -11.00 -5.21 -16.50
N ILE A 106 -9.70 -4.89 -16.40
CA ILE A 106 -9.12 -4.29 -15.18
C ILE A 106 -9.79 -2.94 -14.90
N ARG A 107 -9.93 -2.09 -15.93
CA ARG A 107 -10.63 -0.81 -15.82
C ARG A 107 -12.08 -0.97 -15.36
N ASP A 108 -12.79 -1.95 -15.91
CA ASP A 108 -14.20 -2.17 -15.59
C ASP A 108 -14.36 -2.79 -14.20
N ASN A 109 -13.42 -3.66 -13.78
CA ASN A 109 -13.31 -4.17 -12.42
C ASN A 109 -13.12 -3.02 -11.43
N LEU A 110 -12.13 -2.18 -11.68
CA LEU A 110 -11.84 -1.02 -10.84
C LEU A 110 -13.07 -0.12 -10.72
N ARG A 111 -13.74 0.15 -11.83
CA ARG A 111 -14.92 1.02 -11.86
C ARG A 111 -16.03 0.52 -10.95
N TRP A 112 -16.28 -0.78 -10.81
CA TRP A 112 -17.35 -1.26 -9.93
C TRP A 112 -16.90 -1.38 -8.47
N LEU A 113 -15.63 -1.71 -8.22
CA LEU A 113 -15.04 -1.77 -6.89
C LEU A 113 -15.09 -0.41 -6.18
N THR A 114 -14.92 0.67 -6.95
CA THR A 114 -14.77 2.03 -6.40
C THR A 114 -16.04 2.87 -6.49
N LYS A 115 -17.20 2.26 -6.74
CA LYS A 115 -18.48 3.01 -6.88
C LYS A 115 -18.99 3.59 -5.57
N THR A 116 -18.60 2.99 -4.45
CA THR A 116 -19.16 3.29 -3.15
C THR A 116 -18.01 3.42 -2.17
N LEU A 117 -18.12 4.34 -1.23
CA LEU A 117 -17.20 4.42 -0.11
C LEU A 117 -17.30 3.12 0.71
N HIS A 118 -16.18 2.49 1.01
CA HIS A 118 -16.15 1.14 1.57
C HIS A 118 -15.05 0.98 2.61
N VAL A 119 -15.27 1.63 3.75
CA VAL A 119 -14.41 1.54 4.93
C VAL A 119 -14.58 0.18 5.58
N ALA A 120 -13.49 -0.40 6.09
CA ALA A 120 -13.51 -1.70 6.77
C ALA A 120 -14.60 -1.80 7.84
N GLY A 121 -15.23 -2.97 7.95
CA GLY A 121 -16.29 -3.25 8.92
C GLY A 121 -17.63 -2.53 8.67
N THR A 122 -17.78 -1.76 7.58
CA THR A 122 -19.07 -1.17 7.21
C THR A 122 -19.90 -2.10 6.30
N PRO A 123 -21.24 -1.93 6.24
CA PRO A 123 -22.08 -2.71 5.33
C PRO A 123 -21.69 -2.59 3.85
N GLU A 124 -21.17 -1.43 3.43
CA GLU A 124 -20.71 -1.19 2.06
C GLU A 124 -19.49 -2.04 1.72
N ASN A 125 -18.48 -2.08 2.61
CA ASN A 125 -17.32 -2.94 2.41
C ASN A 125 -17.68 -4.42 2.42
N ALA A 126 -18.56 -4.85 3.34
CA ALA A 126 -19.07 -6.21 3.34
C ALA A 126 -19.80 -6.57 2.02
N ALA A 127 -20.52 -5.61 1.41
CA ALA A 127 -21.15 -5.80 0.11
C ALA A 127 -20.13 -5.92 -1.04
N VAL A 128 -19.08 -5.09 -1.04
CA VAL A 128 -17.97 -5.18 -2.00
C VAL A 128 -17.27 -6.54 -1.88
N MET A 129 -16.89 -6.95 -0.66
CA MET A 129 -16.26 -8.25 -0.40
C MET A 129 -17.12 -9.43 -0.84
N LYS A 130 -18.44 -9.36 -0.59
CA LYS A 130 -19.38 -10.38 -1.06
C LYS A 130 -19.45 -10.45 -2.59
N GLN A 131 -19.57 -9.31 -3.26
CA GLN A 131 -19.60 -9.25 -4.73
C GLN A 131 -18.28 -9.76 -5.33
N LEU A 132 -17.15 -9.39 -4.72
CA LEU A 132 -15.82 -9.86 -5.10
C LEU A 132 -15.71 -11.39 -5.01
N GLY A 133 -16.17 -11.98 -3.90
CA GLY A 133 -16.22 -13.43 -3.73
C GLY A 133 -17.09 -14.12 -4.78
N GLN A 134 -18.28 -13.56 -5.09
CA GLN A 134 -19.15 -14.06 -6.15
C GLN A 134 -18.49 -13.98 -7.53
N GLN A 135 -17.72 -12.93 -7.80
CA GLN A 135 -16.99 -12.79 -9.05
C GLN A 135 -15.94 -13.90 -9.21
N TYR A 136 -15.15 -14.18 -8.16
CA TYR A 136 -14.22 -15.32 -8.16
C TYR A 136 -14.92 -16.67 -8.36
N GLN A 137 -16.05 -16.90 -7.70
CA GLN A 137 -16.85 -18.12 -7.89
C GLN A 137 -17.35 -18.26 -9.33
N SER A 138 -17.73 -17.15 -9.98
CA SER A 138 -18.19 -17.16 -11.38
C SER A 138 -17.10 -17.61 -12.37
N TYR A 139 -15.82 -17.45 -11.99
CA TYR A 139 -14.68 -17.97 -12.76
C TYR A 139 -14.38 -19.46 -12.45
N GLY A 140 -15.17 -20.10 -11.57
CA GLY A 140 -15.00 -21.50 -11.18
C GLY A 140 -14.02 -21.74 -10.04
N LEU A 141 -13.56 -20.68 -9.33
CA LEU A 141 -12.70 -20.84 -8.16
C LEU A 141 -13.50 -21.26 -6.94
N THR A 142 -12.86 -22.04 -6.06
CA THR A 142 -13.46 -22.44 -4.77
C THR A 142 -13.28 -21.33 -3.75
N LEU A 143 -14.38 -20.72 -3.32
CA LEU A 143 -14.38 -19.63 -2.35
C LEU A 143 -14.35 -20.14 -0.91
N LYS A 144 -13.53 -19.52 -0.08
CA LYS A 144 -13.56 -19.60 1.38
C LYS A 144 -13.63 -18.20 1.96
N THR A 145 -14.48 -17.99 2.97
CA THR A 145 -14.58 -16.73 3.70
C THR A 145 -14.11 -16.92 5.14
N HIS A 146 -13.47 -15.91 5.70
CA HIS A 146 -12.92 -15.93 7.04
C HIS A 146 -13.36 -14.68 7.80
N ASP A 147 -14.22 -14.87 8.78
CA ASP A 147 -14.76 -13.79 9.59
C ASP A 147 -14.00 -13.64 10.90
N TYR A 148 -13.76 -12.38 11.29
CA TYR A 148 -13.13 -11.98 12.54
C TYR A 148 -13.91 -10.83 13.18
N GLN A 149 -13.96 -10.79 14.51
CA GLN A 149 -14.56 -9.70 15.27
C GLN A 149 -13.46 -8.83 15.85
N VAL A 150 -13.19 -7.68 15.25
CA VAL A 150 -11.98 -6.88 15.54
C VAL A 150 -12.35 -5.51 16.08
N LEU A 151 -11.45 -4.89 16.84
CA LEU A 151 -11.63 -3.51 17.30
C LEU A 151 -11.24 -2.54 16.17
N LEU A 152 -12.21 -1.81 15.63
CA LEU A 152 -11.96 -0.72 14.67
C LEU A 152 -12.36 0.63 15.27
N SER A 153 -12.14 1.71 14.53
CA SER A 153 -12.51 3.07 14.96
C SER A 153 -13.15 3.87 13.84
N TYR A 154 -14.01 4.83 14.16
CA TYR A 154 -14.70 5.65 13.18
C TYR A 154 -14.85 7.09 13.68
N PRO A 155 -14.97 8.07 12.77
CA PRO A 155 -15.35 9.42 13.15
C PRO A 155 -16.86 9.47 13.38
N ASN A 156 -17.32 10.50 14.08
CA ASN A 156 -18.71 10.90 13.96
C ASN A 156 -18.92 11.68 12.66
N TYR A 157 -19.40 11.02 11.61
CA TYR A 157 -19.61 11.66 10.29
C TYR A 157 -20.60 12.83 10.31
N SER A 158 -21.48 12.93 11.31
CA SER A 158 -22.41 14.06 11.48
C SER A 158 -21.81 15.21 12.29
N MET A 159 -20.69 14.98 12.98
CA MET A 159 -19.95 15.98 13.75
C MET A 159 -18.46 15.90 13.38
N PRO A 160 -18.06 16.46 12.22
CA PRO A 160 -16.67 16.46 11.81
C PRO A 160 -15.75 17.07 12.87
N ASN A 161 -14.48 16.70 12.83
CA ASN A 161 -13.46 17.30 13.70
C ASN A 161 -13.34 18.81 13.40
N THR A 162 -13.04 19.62 14.42
CA THR A 162 -12.88 21.06 14.23
C THR A 162 -11.61 21.58 14.88
N ILE A 163 -11.08 22.67 14.31
CA ILE A 163 -9.98 23.42 14.89
C ILE A 163 -10.40 24.88 14.93
N GLU A 164 -10.24 25.49 16.10
CA GLU A 164 -10.55 26.88 16.36
C GLU A 164 -9.36 27.59 17.00
N VAL A 165 -9.28 28.91 16.83
CA VAL A 165 -8.25 29.76 17.42
C VAL A 165 -8.89 30.92 18.18
N GLN A 166 -8.35 31.19 19.36
CA GLN A 166 -8.56 32.41 20.12
C GLN A 166 -7.25 33.21 20.03
N LEU A 167 -7.28 34.33 19.30
CA LEU A 167 -6.11 35.18 19.12
C LEU A 167 -5.80 35.95 20.40
N ALA A 168 -4.53 36.33 20.56
CA ALA A 168 -4.07 37.10 21.71
C ALA A 168 -4.94 38.35 21.97
N GLY A 169 -5.50 38.45 23.17
CA GLY A 169 -6.37 39.57 23.57
C GLY A 169 -7.80 39.53 23.02
N GLN A 170 -8.20 38.46 22.31
CA GLN A 170 -9.57 38.24 21.86
C GLN A 170 -10.29 37.22 22.75
N MET A 171 -11.61 37.40 22.91
CA MET A 171 -12.45 36.48 23.69
C MET A 171 -13.11 35.41 22.81
N ASP A 172 -13.34 35.71 21.54
CA ASP A 172 -14.08 34.84 20.63
C ASP A 172 -13.20 33.74 20.02
N TRP A 173 -13.82 32.58 19.78
CA TRP A 173 -13.22 31.47 19.05
C TRP A 173 -13.52 31.61 17.57
N ASN A 174 -12.49 31.58 16.73
CA ASN A 174 -12.59 31.63 15.28
C ASN A 174 -12.32 30.24 14.70
N LEU A 175 -13.23 29.73 13.87
CA LEU A 175 -13.05 28.46 13.17
C LEU A 175 -11.95 28.58 12.12
N VAL A 176 -10.93 27.70 12.19
CA VAL A 176 -9.84 27.63 11.20
C VAL A 176 -9.87 26.35 10.37
N SER A 177 -10.47 25.27 10.88
CA SER A 177 -10.77 24.06 10.11
C SER A 177 -12.10 23.50 10.55
N ASN A 178 -12.94 23.14 9.57
CA ASN A 178 -14.18 22.41 9.78
C ASN A 178 -14.01 20.89 9.59
N GLY A 179 -12.77 20.40 9.42
CA GLY A 179 -12.46 18.98 9.26
C GLY A 179 -12.99 18.35 7.99
N THR A 180 -13.37 19.13 6.97
CA THR A 180 -13.92 18.58 5.72
C THR A 180 -13.20 19.04 4.46
N ALA A 181 -13.14 18.13 3.49
CA ALA A 181 -12.74 18.38 2.12
C ALA A 181 -13.72 19.31 1.38
N GLN A 182 -13.30 19.77 0.20
CA GLN A 182 -14.21 20.23 -0.83
C GLN A 182 -14.35 19.16 -1.90
N LEU A 183 -15.57 18.97 -2.39
CA LEU A 183 -15.82 18.09 -3.51
C LEU A 183 -15.26 18.71 -4.80
N LEU A 184 -14.50 17.94 -5.56
CA LEU A 184 -13.78 18.39 -6.76
C LEU A 184 -13.99 17.42 -7.91
N GLY A 185 -14.01 17.93 -9.14
CA GLY A 185 -14.12 17.11 -10.34
C GLY A 185 -15.17 17.61 -11.33
N PRO A 186 -15.30 16.95 -12.49
CA PRO A 186 -16.43 17.17 -13.39
C PRO A 186 -17.77 16.90 -12.68
N PRO A 187 -18.88 17.54 -13.10
CA PRO A 187 -20.18 17.37 -12.46
C PRO A 187 -20.61 15.90 -12.29
N GLU A 188 -20.29 15.05 -13.27
CA GLU A 188 -20.58 13.61 -13.23
C GLU A 188 -19.83 12.89 -12.10
N ALA A 189 -18.54 13.22 -11.89
CA ALA A 189 -17.74 12.66 -10.80
C ALA A 189 -18.25 13.16 -9.44
N MET A 190 -18.55 14.45 -9.34
CA MET A 190 -19.15 15.03 -8.13
C MET A 190 -20.51 14.40 -7.80
N GLN A 191 -21.33 14.07 -8.80
CA GLN A 191 -22.60 13.37 -8.59
C GLN A 191 -22.40 11.92 -8.14
N GLN A 192 -21.35 11.25 -8.61
CA GLN A 192 -20.98 9.90 -8.18
C GLN A 192 -20.42 9.90 -6.75
N GLU A 193 -19.76 10.99 -6.34
CA GLU A 193 -19.23 11.23 -5.00
C GLU A 193 -20.23 11.97 -4.09
N ASN A 194 -21.51 11.61 -4.12
CA ASN A 194 -22.54 12.26 -3.29
C ASN A 194 -22.60 11.76 -1.83
N ASP A 195 -21.59 10.99 -1.39
CA ASP A 195 -21.49 10.54 -0.01
C ASP A 195 -20.64 11.52 0.82
N SER A 196 -21.29 12.32 1.66
CA SER A 196 -20.64 13.32 2.50
C SER A 196 -19.63 12.73 3.50
N ARG A 197 -19.71 11.43 3.80
CA ARG A 197 -18.72 10.72 4.63
C ARG A 197 -17.32 10.80 4.02
N ALA A 198 -17.22 10.78 2.69
CA ALA A 198 -15.95 10.85 1.96
C ALA A 198 -15.21 12.18 2.16
N LEU A 199 -15.91 13.22 2.62
CA LEU A 199 -15.32 14.55 2.86
C LEU A 199 -14.74 14.71 4.27
N ASN A 200 -15.08 13.84 5.23
CA ASN A 200 -14.68 13.99 6.63
C ASN A 200 -13.23 13.56 6.86
N TRP A 201 -12.35 14.45 7.34
CA TRP A 201 -10.96 14.09 7.64
C TRP A 201 -10.80 13.57 9.07
N TRP A 202 -10.16 12.41 9.21
CA TRP A 202 -9.97 11.76 10.49
C TRP A 202 -8.82 10.75 10.42
N ASN A 203 -8.30 10.36 11.58
CA ASN A 203 -7.31 9.30 11.72
C ASN A 203 -7.89 8.14 12.51
N GLY A 204 -7.59 6.91 12.08
CA GLY A 204 -7.97 5.70 12.81
C GLY A 204 -7.33 5.65 14.19
N TYR A 205 -8.11 5.26 15.20
CA TYR A 205 -7.76 5.16 16.62
C TYR A 205 -7.39 6.48 17.31
N ALA A 206 -7.68 7.62 16.69
CA ALA A 206 -7.62 8.90 17.37
C ALA A 206 -8.53 8.89 18.62
N LYS A 207 -8.10 9.54 19.69
CA LYS A 207 -8.93 9.64 20.91
C LYS A 207 -9.99 10.71 20.73
N ASP A 208 -11.21 10.39 21.15
CA ASP A 208 -12.29 11.36 21.29
C ASP A 208 -11.96 12.45 22.31
N GLY A 209 -12.36 13.69 22.01
CA GLY A 209 -12.37 14.76 22.99
C GLY A 209 -11.82 16.09 22.49
N VAL A 210 -11.66 17.01 23.45
CA VAL A 210 -11.25 18.39 23.21
C VAL A 210 -9.89 18.64 23.85
N ALA A 211 -8.95 19.14 23.05
CA ALA A 211 -7.66 19.62 23.49
C ALA A 211 -7.58 21.14 23.31
N THR A 212 -7.09 21.84 24.32
CA THR A 212 -6.87 23.29 24.26
C THR A 212 -5.45 23.61 24.68
N GLY A 213 -4.74 24.40 23.89
CA GLY A 213 -3.37 24.78 24.20
C GLY A 213 -2.73 25.66 23.13
N ARG A 214 -1.51 26.10 23.38
CA ARG A 214 -0.69 26.76 22.36
C ARG A 214 -0.27 25.76 21.28
N LEU A 215 -0.08 26.22 20.06
CA LEU A 215 0.50 25.40 19.00
C LEU A 215 2.03 25.35 19.07
N VAL A 216 2.60 24.18 18.78
CA VAL A 216 4.03 23.99 18.47
C VAL A 216 4.16 23.27 17.15
N TYR A 217 4.89 23.84 16.20
CA TYR A 217 5.23 23.17 14.96
C TYR A 217 6.40 22.21 15.21
N ALA A 218 6.29 20.97 14.72
CA ALA A 218 7.28 19.92 14.94
C ALA A 218 7.77 19.29 13.63
N ASN A 219 7.75 20.02 12.51
CA ASN A 219 8.20 19.52 11.20
C ASN A 219 7.52 18.20 10.84
N TYR A 220 8.25 17.11 10.54
CA TYR A 220 7.67 15.81 10.23
C TYR A 220 7.28 15.00 11.49
N GLY A 221 7.50 15.56 12.69
CA GLY A 221 7.25 14.88 13.95
C GLY A 221 8.19 13.70 14.19
N SER A 222 9.37 13.69 13.57
CA SER A 222 10.37 12.64 13.80
C SER A 222 10.96 12.76 15.21
N LEU A 223 11.57 11.67 15.71
CA LEU A 223 12.33 11.72 16.96
C LEU A 223 13.41 12.82 16.93
N THR A 224 14.08 13.00 15.78
CA THR A 224 15.07 14.05 15.58
C THR A 224 14.46 15.44 15.69
N ASP A 225 13.26 15.65 15.16
CA ASP A 225 12.56 16.92 15.25
C ASP A 225 12.19 17.25 16.71
N TYR A 226 11.69 16.27 17.44
CA TYR A 226 11.38 16.45 18.86
C TYR A 226 12.62 16.71 19.72
N VAL A 227 13.71 15.98 19.48
CA VAL A 227 15.00 16.23 20.16
C VAL A 227 15.53 17.63 19.87
N LEU A 228 15.31 18.16 18.66
CA LEU A 228 15.70 19.52 18.30
C LEU A 228 14.86 20.58 19.03
N LEU A 229 13.58 20.32 19.25
CA LEU A 229 12.74 21.17 20.11
C LEU A 229 13.23 21.16 21.56
N ASP A 230 13.52 19.97 22.09
CA ASP A 230 14.03 19.77 23.45
C ASP A 230 15.36 20.51 23.66
N SER A 231 16.28 20.45 22.69
CA SER A 231 17.59 21.14 22.78
C SER A 231 17.49 22.67 22.75
N HIS A 232 16.39 23.21 22.24
CA HIS A 232 16.07 24.64 22.22
C HIS A 232 15.09 25.05 23.33
N ASN A 233 14.84 24.18 24.32
CA ASN A 233 13.93 24.41 25.44
C ASN A 233 12.48 24.71 25.00
N ILE A 234 12.03 24.19 23.87
CA ILE A 234 10.65 24.31 23.40
C ILE A 234 9.84 23.14 23.98
N SER A 235 9.22 23.37 25.13
CA SER A 235 8.38 22.35 25.79
C SER A 235 7.14 22.00 24.94
N LEU A 236 6.67 20.75 25.03
CA LEU A 236 5.37 20.32 24.49
C LEU A 236 4.29 20.14 25.58
N GLN A 237 4.63 20.34 26.85
CA GLN A 237 3.70 20.16 27.95
C GLN A 237 2.47 21.07 27.78
N GLY A 238 1.29 20.47 27.68
CA GLY A 238 0.02 21.19 27.49
C GLY A 238 -0.15 21.82 26.10
N ALA A 239 0.74 21.53 25.15
CA ALA A 239 0.67 22.08 23.79
C ALA A 239 -0.16 21.19 22.86
N ILE A 240 -0.71 21.79 21.82
CA ILE A 240 -1.15 21.06 20.62
C ILE A 240 0.02 21.07 19.64
N VAL A 241 0.42 19.89 19.16
CA VAL A 241 1.48 19.78 18.16
C VAL A 241 0.87 19.86 16.77
N ILE A 242 1.50 20.62 15.86
CA ILE A 242 1.22 20.55 14.42
C ILE A 242 2.44 19.99 13.70
N ALA A 243 2.26 18.97 12.87
CA ALA A 243 3.32 18.32 12.11
C ALA A 243 2.86 18.01 10.68
N ARG A 244 3.78 17.90 9.73
CA ARG A 244 3.51 17.48 8.36
C ARG A 244 3.70 15.98 8.16
N TYR A 245 2.86 15.37 7.33
CA TYR A 245 3.09 14.02 6.82
C TYR A 245 4.34 13.96 5.92
N GLY A 246 4.97 12.79 5.79
CA GLY A 246 5.91 12.52 4.70
C GLY A 246 7.11 11.64 5.05
N ASP A 247 7.66 11.76 6.27
CA ASP A 247 8.95 11.13 6.62
C ASP A 247 8.80 9.84 7.46
N ILE A 248 7.88 9.84 8.43
CA ILE A 248 7.68 8.72 9.34
C ILE A 248 6.21 8.28 9.42
N PHE A 249 5.98 7.12 10.03
CA PHE A 249 4.64 6.64 10.32
C PHE A 249 3.88 7.62 11.23
N ARG A 250 2.66 7.95 10.84
CA ARG A 250 1.83 8.98 11.47
C ARG A 250 1.47 8.73 12.92
N GLY A 251 1.27 7.47 13.30
CA GLY A 251 0.99 7.15 14.70
C GLY A 251 2.19 7.45 15.60
N ALA A 252 3.42 7.30 15.08
CA ALA A 252 4.63 7.62 15.83
C ALA A 252 4.78 9.13 16.08
N ILE A 253 4.33 9.99 15.14
CA ILE A 253 4.21 11.44 15.37
C ILE A 253 3.35 11.70 16.61
N ALA A 254 2.16 11.12 16.66
CA ALA A 254 1.21 11.37 17.73
C ALA A 254 1.68 10.85 19.09
N VAL A 255 2.17 9.60 19.14
CA VAL A 255 2.66 8.97 20.37
C VAL A 255 3.88 9.70 20.93
N GLU A 256 4.80 10.15 20.08
CA GLU A 256 6.02 10.83 20.54
C GLU A 256 5.76 12.25 21.03
N ALA A 257 4.78 12.96 20.43
CA ALA A 257 4.23 14.20 20.97
C ALA A 257 3.58 14.00 22.34
N GLU A 258 2.72 12.99 22.46
CA GLU A 258 2.01 12.64 23.70
C GLU A 258 2.99 12.34 24.85
N ARG A 259 4.05 11.56 24.59
CA ARG A 259 5.10 11.26 25.60
C ARG A 259 5.80 12.50 26.14
N ARG A 260 5.84 13.60 25.38
CA ARG A 260 6.38 14.90 25.79
C ARG A 260 5.33 15.84 26.40
N GLY A 261 4.14 15.32 26.67
CA GLY A 261 3.06 16.05 27.35
C GLY A 261 2.20 16.89 26.42
N ALA A 262 2.27 16.68 25.09
CA ALA A 262 1.30 17.27 24.17
C ALA A 262 -0.11 16.74 24.51
N VAL A 263 -1.12 17.61 24.38
CA VAL A 263 -2.52 17.28 24.69
C VAL A 263 -3.36 17.05 23.45
N GLY A 264 -2.81 17.31 22.26
CA GLY A 264 -3.47 17.07 20.97
C GLY A 264 -2.48 17.20 19.82
N VAL A 265 -2.81 16.62 18.67
CA VAL A 265 -1.94 16.60 17.49
C VAL A 265 -2.73 16.89 16.22
N ILE A 266 -2.20 17.77 15.38
CA ILE A 266 -2.71 18.08 14.05
C ILE A 266 -1.65 17.63 13.06
N ILE A 267 -2.05 16.83 12.07
CA ILE A 267 -1.13 16.38 11.02
C ILE A 267 -1.62 16.94 9.68
N PHE A 268 -0.74 17.55 8.89
CA PHE A 268 -1.14 18.15 7.61
C PHE A 268 -0.29 17.68 6.43
N ASN A 269 -0.84 17.76 5.22
CA ASN A 269 -0.11 17.45 4.00
C ASN A 269 0.51 18.72 3.43
N ASP A 270 1.81 18.95 3.67
CA ASP A 270 2.49 20.14 3.13
C ASP A 270 2.64 20.04 1.60
N PRO A 271 2.34 21.11 0.84
CA PRO A 271 2.46 21.10 -0.62
C PRO A 271 3.89 20.86 -1.12
N LEU A 272 4.92 21.08 -0.28
CA LEU A 272 6.31 20.69 -0.58
C LEU A 272 6.39 19.20 -0.95
N ASP A 273 5.66 18.36 -0.22
CA ASP A 273 5.71 16.91 -0.34
C ASP A 273 4.59 16.36 -1.24
N TYR A 274 3.45 17.07 -1.31
CA TYR A 274 2.21 16.53 -1.90
C TYR A 274 1.64 17.32 -3.09
N ALA A 275 2.22 18.47 -3.47
CA ALA A 275 1.72 19.31 -4.56
C ALA A 275 2.77 19.68 -5.63
N ASN A 276 4.02 19.21 -5.50
CA ASN A 276 5.09 19.40 -6.51
C ASN A 276 5.25 20.86 -6.97
N ASP A 277 5.21 21.80 -6.01
CA ASP A 277 5.31 23.25 -6.25
C ASP A 277 4.25 23.82 -7.22
N LEU A 278 3.15 23.10 -7.47
CA LEU A 278 2.07 23.56 -8.33
C LEU A 278 1.16 24.57 -7.62
N PRO A 279 0.59 25.53 -8.36
CA PRO A 279 -0.46 26.38 -7.83
C PRO A 279 -1.70 25.53 -7.50
N ALA A 280 -2.46 25.95 -6.48
CA ALA A 280 -3.69 25.28 -6.05
C ALA A 280 -4.74 25.05 -7.15
N SER A 281 -4.73 25.85 -8.22
CA SER A 281 -5.62 25.67 -9.38
C SER A 281 -5.22 24.52 -10.30
N ASP A 282 -3.99 24.01 -10.18
CA ASP A 282 -3.41 23.00 -11.05
C ASP A 282 -3.21 21.66 -10.34
N THR A 283 -3.86 21.46 -9.19
CA THR A 283 -3.97 20.17 -8.50
C THR A 283 -5.18 19.39 -9.00
N PHE A 284 -5.54 18.26 -8.37
CA PHE A 284 -6.79 17.56 -8.66
C PHE A 284 -7.97 18.55 -8.63
N PRO A 285 -8.85 18.55 -9.65
CA PRO A 285 -9.05 17.51 -10.66
C PRO A 285 -8.25 17.67 -11.96
N ASN A 286 -7.43 18.72 -12.10
CA ASN A 286 -6.71 19.02 -13.33
C ASN A 286 -5.44 18.18 -13.47
N THR A 287 -4.79 17.89 -12.33
CA THR A 287 -3.66 16.97 -12.26
C THR A 287 -3.86 15.96 -11.13
N ILE A 288 -2.88 15.10 -10.92
CA ILE A 288 -2.87 14.04 -9.91
C ILE A 288 -2.50 14.53 -8.50
N TRP A 289 -2.05 15.78 -8.39
CA TRP A 289 -1.46 16.31 -7.17
C TRP A 289 -2.53 16.67 -6.16
N LEU A 290 -2.19 16.59 -4.87
CA LEU A 290 -3.14 16.75 -3.78
C LEU A 290 -3.76 18.15 -3.81
N PRO A 291 -5.09 18.29 -3.80
CA PRO A 291 -5.73 19.60 -3.76
C PRO A 291 -5.68 20.23 -2.36
N PRO A 292 -5.88 21.57 -2.23
CA PRO A 292 -5.70 22.27 -0.95
C PRO A 292 -6.54 21.77 0.22
N SER A 293 -7.77 21.34 -0.06
CA SER A 293 -8.67 20.81 0.96
C SER A 293 -8.46 19.31 1.23
N GLY A 294 -7.63 18.63 0.44
CA GLY A 294 -7.31 17.21 0.56
C GLY A 294 -6.41 16.92 1.77
N ALA A 295 -6.77 15.93 2.58
CA ALA A 295 -5.96 15.45 3.70
C ALA A 295 -5.80 13.92 3.65
N GLN A 296 -4.68 13.43 4.17
CA GLN A 296 -4.43 12.00 4.31
C GLN A 296 -5.09 11.46 5.59
N ARG A 297 -5.99 10.48 5.43
CA ARG A 297 -6.46 9.59 6.51
C ARG A 297 -5.42 8.49 6.78
N GLY A 298 -5.60 7.76 7.86
CA GLY A 298 -4.71 6.65 8.18
C GLY A 298 -4.81 6.24 9.65
N THR A 299 -4.47 4.98 9.92
CA THR A 299 -4.38 4.44 11.27
C THR A 299 -3.24 5.09 12.07
N LEU A 300 -3.49 5.28 13.37
CA LEU A 300 -2.50 5.68 14.36
C LEU A 300 -2.02 4.49 15.22
N LEU A 301 -2.56 3.30 14.99
CA LEU A 301 -2.19 2.08 15.71
C LEU A 301 -0.71 1.75 15.50
N GLN A 302 0.00 1.43 16.58
CA GLN A 302 1.43 1.11 16.60
C GLN A 302 1.73 -0.39 16.43
N THR A 303 0.70 -1.20 16.21
CA THR A 303 0.79 -2.66 16.05
C THR A 303 0.04 -3.10 14.81
N ASP A 304 0.41 -4.28 14.32
CA ASP A 304 -0.32 -5.01 13.30
C ASP A 304 -1.35 -5.94 13.97
N GLY A 305 -2.41 -6.30 13.25
CA GLY A 305 -3.47 -7.19 13.74
C GLY A 305 -4.51 -6.51 14.63
N ASP A 306 -5.51 -7.28 15.06
CA ASP A 306 -6.45 -6.80 16.08
C ASP A 306 -5.69 -6.57 17.40
N PRO A 307 -5.68 -5.33 17.92
CA PRO A 307 -4.89 -5.02 19.11
C PRO A 307 -5.40 -5.71 20.38
N LEU A 308 -6.60 -6.31 20.33
CA LEU A 308 -7.19 -7.04 21.44
C LEU A 308 -6.87 -8.54 21.43
N THR A 309 -6.33 -9.10 20.35
CA THR A 309 -6.05 -10.55 20.23
C THR A 309 -4.65 -10.88 19.71
N PRO A 310 -3.58 -10.24 20.21
CA PRO A 310 -2.23 -10.50 19.72
C PRO A 310 -1.88 -12.00 19.76
N PHE A 311 -1.42 -12.52 18.63
CA PHE A 311 -1.01 -13.91 18.38
C PHE A 311 -2.15 -14.94 18.27
N TYR A 312 -3.42 -14.54 18.33
CA TYR A 312 -4.56 -15.46 18.24
C TYR A 312 -5.66 -14.86 17.37
N PRO A 313 -6.26 -15.63 16.44
CA PRO A 313 -7.27 -15.08 15.56
C PRO A 313 -8.47 -14.54 16.34
N ALA A 314 -8.98 -13.37 15.98
CA ALA A 314 -10.06 -12.63 16.61
C ALA A 314 -11.45 -13.27 16.38
N LYS A 315 -11.58 -14.57 16.60
CA LYS A 315 -12.85 -15.31 16.54
C LYS A 315 -13.77 -14.86 17.69
N PRO A 316 -15.09 -15.11 17.58
CA PRO A 316 -16.06 -14.75 18.62
C PRO A 316 -15.78 -15.41 19.98
N TYR A 317 -15.09 -16.55 19.98
CA TYR A 317 -14.73 -17.29 21.20
C TYR A 317 -13.32 -16.96 21.72
N THR A 318 -12.54 -16.14 21.02
CA THR A 318 -11.16 -15.81 21.41
C THR A 318 -11.18 -14.80 22.55
N TYR A 319 -10.36 -15.05 23.58
CA TYR A 319 -10.22 -14.11 24.69
C TYR A 319 -9.55 -12.81 24.24
N ARG A 320 -10.11 -11.66 24.63
CA ARG A 320 -9.49 -10.34 24.39
C ARG A 320 -8.53 -10.04 25.53
N THR A 321 -7.23 -9.93 25.23
CA THR A 321 -6.16 -9.90 26.25
C THR A 321 -6.02 -8.56 26.96
N THR A 322 -6.62 -7.51 26.41
CA THR A 322 -6.51 -6.14 26.87
C THR A 322 -7.79 -5.36 26.52
N ASP A 323 -7.80 -4.06 26.84
CA ASP A 323 -8.87 -3.13 26.50
C ASP A 323 -8.30 -1.82 25.92
N GLU A 324 -9.18 -1.00 25.36
CA GLU A 324 -8.79 0.28 24.75
C GLU A 324 -8.05 1.21 25.74
N ALA A 325 -8.48 1.25 27.00
CA ALA A 325 -7.87 2.10 28.02
C ALA A 325 -6.41 1.71 28.27
N THR A 326 -6.14 0.40 28.34
CA THR A 326 -4.80 -0.15 28.49
C THR A 326 -3.97 0.08 27.23
N LEU A 327 -4.53 -0.14 26.04
CA LEU A 327 -3.86 0.13 24.76
C LEU A 327 -3.41 1.60 24.63
N ARG A 328 -4.28 2.55 25.02
CA ARG A 328 -3.94 3.98 25.04
C ARG A 328 -2.85 4.29 26.08
N LYS A 329 -2.94 3.71 27.28
CA LYS A 329 -1.94 3.89 28.34
C LYS A 329 -0.56 3.35 27.93
N GLU A 330 -0.52 2.25 27.20
CA GLU A 330 0.72 1.63 26.69
C GLU A 330 1.21 2.26 25.38
N HIS A 331 0.50 3.27 24.88
CA HIS A 331 0.78 3.95 23.62
C HIS A 331 0.76 3.02 22.39
N ALA A 332 0.00 1.93 22.44
CA ALA A 332 -0.32 1.14 21.25
C ALA A 332 -1.21 1.93 20.28
N MET A 333 -1.95 2.91 20.79
CA MET A 333 -2.64 3.95 20.04
C MET A 333 -2.61 5.25 20.87
N PRO A 334 -2.74 6.44 20.26
CA PRO A 334 -2.60 7.70 20.99
C PRO A 334 -3.67 7.88 22.07
N ASN A 335 -3.31 8.48 23.21
CA ASN A 335 -4.25 8.85 24.28
C ASN A 335 -4.62 10.34 24.25
N VAL A 336 -4.46 10.98 23.09
CA VAL A 336 -4.77 12.39 22.83
C VAL A 336 -5.57 12.53 21.53
N PRO A 337 -6.39 13.59 21.39
CA PRO A 337 -7.02 13.95 20.12
C PRO A 337 -6.01 14.12 18.98
N VAL A 338 -6.27 13.48 17.84
CA VAL A 338 -5.46 13.61 16.63
C VAL A 338 -6.36 13.82 15.42
N THR A 339 -6.06 14.80 14.57
CA THR A 339 -6.80 14.99 13.31
C THR A 339 -5.86 15.31 12.14
N PRO A 340 -6.16 14.79 10.94
CA PRO A 340 -5.50 15.25 9.74
C PRO A 340 -6.21 16.48 9.15
N ILE A 341 -5.47 17.36 8.48
CA ILE A 341 -6.01 18.50 7.73
C ILE A 341 -5.28 18.70 6.39
N GLY A 342 -5.96 19.33 5.44
CA GLY A 342 -5.34 19.77 4.19
C GLY A 342 -4.52 21.04 4.37
N TYR A 343 -3.64 21.34 3.41
CA TYR A 343 -2.79 22.53 3.50
C TYR A 343 -3.55 23.85 3.35
N ARG A 344 -4.80 23.85 2.86
CA ARG A 344 -5.71 25.02 2.94
C ARG A 344 -5.88 25.47 4.39
N ASP A 345 -6.20 24.54 5.27
CA ASP A 345 -6.48 24.84 6.68
C ASP A 345 -5.19 25.05 7.46
N ALA A 346 -4.14 24.29 7.13
CA ALA A 346 -2.81 24.50 7.71
C ALA A 346 -2.30 25.91 7.38
N LEU A 347 -2.45 26.39 6.14
CA LEU A 347 -2.10 27.76 5.76
C LEU A 347 -2.79 28.80 6.65
N THR A 348 -4.09 28.64 6.91
CA THR A 348 -4.84 29.51 7.82
C THR A 348 -4.27 29.45 9.23
N ILE A 349 -3.95 28.26 9.76
CA ILE A 349 -3.32 28.11 11.08
C ILE A 349 -1.98 28.85 11.13
N PHE A 350 -1.08 28.63 10.18
CA PHE A 350 0.24 29.25 10.15
C PHE A 350 0.19 30.78 9.99
N GLN A 351 -0.82 31.31 9.29
CA GLN A 351 -1.06 32.76 9.21
C GLN A 351 -1.41 33.38 10.57
N GLN A 352 -2.00 32.61 11.49
CA GLN A 352 -2.35 33.04 12.85
C GLN A 352 -1.23 32.81 13.87
N MET A 353 -0.16 32.10 13.50
CA MET A 353 0.98 31.88 14.38
C MET A 353 1.82 33.16 14.48
N THR A 354 2.22 33.54 15.69
CA THR A 354 3.00 34.76 15.95
C THR A 354 4.35 34.49 16.61
N GLY A 355 4.69 33.22 16.86
CA GLY A 355 5.97 32.81 17.44
C GLY A 355 7.20 33.08 16.55
N PRO A 356 8.40 32.72 17.03
CA PRO A 356 9.64 32.88 16.28
C PRO A 356 9.58 32.23 14.89
N GLU A 357 10.16 32.88 13.89
CA GLU A 357 10.30 32.30 12.56
C GLU A 357 11.24 31.09 12.59
N VAL A 358 10.88 30.06 11.84
CA VAL A 358 11.73 28.91 11.53
C VAL A 358 13.00 29.41 10.80
N THR A 359 14.10 29.52 11.54
CA THR A 359 15.41 30.00 11.06
C THR A 359 16.55 29.25 11.78
N GLY A 360 17.80 29.49 11.39
CA GLY A 360 18.97 28.87 12.02
C GLY A 360 18.92 27.34 11.94
N ASP A 361 19.04 26.67 13.08
CA ASP A 361 19.02 25.21 13.20
C ASP A 361 17.69 24.58 12.73
N PHE A 362 16.62 25.37 12.63
CA PHE A 362 15.32 24.92 12.13
C PHE A 362 15.10 25.20 10.65
N ALA A 363 16.06 25.78 9.91
CA ALA A 363 15.83 26.27 8.55
C ALA A 363 15.23 25.23 7.58
N GLN A 364 15.56 23.94 7.75
CA GLN A 364 15.00 22.83 6.96
C GLN A 364 13.51 22.53 7.22
N TRP A 365 12.91 23.12 8.26
CA TRP A 365 11.50 22.92 8.60
C TRP A 365 10.54 23.78 7.75
N LYS A 366 11.06 24.68 6.91
CA LYS A 366 10.24 25.43 5.95
C LYS A 366 9.61 24.46 4.94
N GLY A 367 8.32 24.63 4.70
CA GLY A 367 7.56 23.88 3.68
C GLY A 367 7.22 24.72 2.46
N GLY A 368 6.27 24.24 1.67
CA GLY A 368 5.87 24.81 0.38
C GLY A 368 4.68 25.78 0.46
N MET A 369 4.11 26.01 1.65
CA MET A 369 3.02 26.97 1.81
C MET A 369 3.54 28.40 1.69
N ASN A 370 2.75 29.29 1.07
CA ASN A 370 3.06 30.72 0.97
C ASN A 370 2.74 31.46 2.29
N VAL A 371 3.50 31.15 3.34
CA VAL A 371 3.40 31.74 4.67
C VAL A 371 4.75 31.67 5.38
N THR A 372 4.97 32.55 6.35
CA THR A 372 6.11 32.42 7.26
C THR A 372 5.88 31.26 8.20
N TYR A 373 6.66 30.18 8.06
CA TYR A 373 6.65 29.08 9.01
C TYR A 373 7.20 29.55 10.36
N ARG A 374 6.46 29.29 11.43
CA ARG A 374 6.79 29.72 12.79
C ARG A 374 6.83 28.53 13.73
N MET A 375 7.66 28.64 14.77
CA MET A 375 7.90 27.56 15.72
C MET A 375 6.70 27.29 16.63
N ASN A 376 5.91 28.31 16.95
CA ASN A 376 4.75 28.19 17.83
C ASN A 376 3.69 29.28 17.58
N GLY A 377 2.51 29.09 18.18
CA GLY A 377 1.36 29.99 18.06
C GLY A 377 1.52 31.38 18.70
N GLY A 378 2.62 31.65 19.41
CA GLY A 378 2.76 32.83 20.28
C GLY A 378 1.75 32.79 21.42
N ASP A 379 1.06 33.91 21.65
CA ASP A 379 0.06 34.06 22.73
C ASP A 379 -1.35 33.58 22.34
N SER A 380 -1.54 33.10 21.11
CA SER A 380 -2.81 32.54 20.65
C SER A 380 -3.05 31.15 21.23
N THR A 381 -4.30 30.86 21.58
CA THR A 381 -4.74 29.55 22.06
C THR A 381 -5.56 28.83 21.00
N PHE A 382 -5.30 27.56 20.79
CA PHE A 382 -6.02 26.73 19.83
C PHE A 382 -6.87 25.69 20.55
N ARG A 383 -8.02 25.36 19.97
CA ARG A 383 -8.92 24.29 20.41
C ARG A 383 -9.08 23.29 19.29
N LEU A 384 -8.70 22.05 19.57
CA LEU A 384 -8.88 20.89 18.70
C LEU A 384 -10.02 20.04 19.28
N THR A 385 -11.07 19.83 18.49
CA THR A 385 -12.17 18.92 18.83
C THR A 385 -12.12 17.73 17.89
N VAL A 386 -11.97 16.53 18.44
CA VAL A 386 -12.03 15.26 17.70
C VAL A 386 -13.24 14.49 18.17
N ASN A 387 -14.09 14.09 17.21
CA ASN A 387 -15.27 13.28 17.47
C ASN A 387 -15.04 11.89 16.86
N ALA A 388 -14.64 10.94 17.68
CA ALA A 388 -14.28 9.60 17.24
C ALA A 388 -14.76 8.55 18.23
N PHE A 389 -14.89 7.30 17.79
CA PHE A 389 -15.21 6.19 18.68
C PHE A 389 -14.61 4.90 18.15
N THR A 390 -14.34 3.95 19.05
CA THR A 390 -14.00 2.59 18.69
C THR A 390 -15.23 1.68 18.79
N ASP A 391 -15.27 0.64 17.98
CA ASP A 391 -16.38 -0.32 17.97
C ASP A 391 -15.89 -1.71 17.55
N MET A 392 -16.54 -2.75 18.06
CA MET A 392 -16.28 -4.11 17.64
C MET A 392 -17.01 -4.37 16.33
N ARG A 393 -16.27 -4.77 15.30
CA ARG A 393 -16.79 -4.94 13.95
C ARG A 393 -16.45 -6.32 13.42
N THR A 394 -17.37 -6.89 12.66
CA THR A 394 -17.06 -8.07 11.87
C THR A 394 -16.40 -7.64 10.57
N ILE A 395 -15.22 -8.19 10.31
CA ILE A 395 -14.53 -8.10 9.02
C ILE A 395 -14.55 -9.47 8.35
N THR A 396 -14.52 -9.50 7.02
CA THR A 396 -14.56 -10.76 6.26
C THR A 396 -13.49 -10.77 5.21
N ASN A 397 -12.51 -11.67 5.34
CA ASN A 397 -11.58 -11.97 4.26
C ASN A 397 -12.19 -12.95 3.26
N VAL A 398 -11.77 -12.84 2.00
CA VAL A 398 -12.12 -13.76 0.91
C VAL A 398 -10.86 -14.45 0.39
N VAL A 399 -10.86 -15.79 0.38
CA VAL A 399 -9.79 -16.60 -0.21
C VAL A 399 -10.38 -17.50 -1.29
N ALA A 400 -10.05 -17.21 -2.55
CA ALA A 400 -10.49 -17.98 -3.71
C ALA A 400 -9.36 -18.90 -4.22
N LEU A 401 -9.65 -20.20 -4.31
CA LEU A 401 -8.68 -21.24 -4.64
C LEU A 401 -8.89 -21.78 -6.05
N PHE A 402 -7.81 -21.79 -6.83
CA PHE A 402 -7.69 -22.52 -8.09
C PHE A 402 -6.76 -23.72 -7.88
N TYR A 403 -7.33 -24.92 -7.70
CA TYR A 403 -6.57 -26.09 -7.26
C TYR A 403 -5.52 -26.55 -8.28
N GLY A 404 -4.32 -26.83 -7.78
CA GLY A 404 -3.24 -27.44 -8.56
C GLY A 404 -3.53 -28.88 -8.96
N ALA A 405 -2.82 -29.37 -9.98
CA ALA A 405 -2.95 -30.74 -10.46
C ALA A 405 -2.11 -31.75 -9.65
N ASP A 406 -0.86 -31.40 -9.31
CA ASP A 406 0.10 -32.35 -8.75
C ASP A 406 0.28 -32.16 -7.23
N GLU A 407 0.39 -30.90 -6.79
CA GLU A 407 0.63 -30.50 -5.41
C GLU A 407 -0.49 -29.54 -4.93
N PRO A 408 -1.75 -30.00 -4.86
CA PRO A 408 -2.89 -29.14 -4.51
C PRO A 408 -2.85 -28.61 -3.08
N ASP A 409 -2.05 -29.21 -2.21
CA ASP A 409 -1.80 -28.77 -0.84
C ASP A 409 -0.73 -27.67 -0.76
N LYS A 410 0.01 -27.36 -1.83
CA LYS A 410 1.01 -26.28 -1.87
C LYS A 410 0.45 -25.05 -2.55
N TRP A 411 0.60 -23.88 -1.93
CA TRP A 411 -0.10 -22.66 -2.32
C TRP A 411 0.86 -21.58 -2.78
N VAL A 412 0.64 -21.05 -3.98
CA VAL A 412 1.19 -19.75 -4.41
C VAL A 412 0.08 -18.73 -4.19
N MET A 413 0.30 -17.81 -3.28
CA MET A 413 -0.72 -16.88 -2.80
C MET A 413 -0.53 -15.50 -3.43
N PHE A 414 -1.64 -14.85 -3.75
CA PHE A 414 -1.73 -13.47 -4.23
C PHE A 414 -2.56 -12.71 -3.21
N GLY A 415 -1.99 -11.70 -2.57
CA GLY A 415 -2.64 -10.91 -1.53
C GLY A 415 -2.88 -9.48 -1.99
N ASN A 416 -4.03 -8.95 -1.60
CA ASN A 416 -4.38 -7.53 -1.71
C ASN A 416 -5.49 -7.24 -0.70
N HIS A 417 -5.50 -6.06 -0.10
CA HIS A 417 -6.64 -5.64 0.71
C HIS A 417 -7.71 -4.99 -0.17
N VAL A 418 -8.92 -4.85 0.36
CA VAL A 418 -10.07 -4.32 -0.39
C VAL A 418 -10.65 -3.10 0.29
N ASP A 419 -10.64 -3.09 1.61
CA ASP A 419 -11.10 -1.95 2.39
C ASP A 419 -10.31 -0.69 2.07
N ALA A 420 -10.99 0.46 2.09
CA ALA A 420 -10.39 1.74 1.78
C ALA A 420 -10.90 2.84 2.72
N TRP A 421 -10.09 3.86 2.96
CA TRP A 421 -10.54 5.05 3.69
C TRP A 421 -11.71 5.80 3.02
N THR A 422 -11.84 5.70 1.69
CA THR A 422 -12.94 6.26 0.92
C THR A 422 -13.39 5.30 -0.20
N PHE A 423 -13.19 5.66 -1.47
CA PHE A 423 -13.51 4.84 -2.65
C PHE A 423 -12.37 3.90 -3.04
N GLY A 424 -11.13 4.24 -2.67
CA GLY A 424 -9.96 3.39 -2.78
C GLY A 424 -9.52 3.01 -4.21
N SER A 425 -9.59 3.94 -5.17
CA SER A 425 -9.32 3.63 -6.59
C SER A 425 -7.87 3.25 -6.90
N ILE A 426 -6.92 3.77 -6.13
CA ILE A 426 -5.52 3.38 -6.24
C ILE A 426 -5.24 2.38 -5.13
N ASP A 427 -5.27 2.88 -3.91
CA ASP A 427 -5.13 2.14 -2.68
C ASP A 427 -6.53 1.71 -2.18
N PRO A 428 -6.91 0.42 -2.24
CA PRO A 428 -6.17 -0.72 -2.81
C PRO A 428 -6.70 -1.25 -4.15
N ASN A 429 -7.81 -0.71 -4.66
CA ASN A 429 -8.62 -1.45 -5.64
C ASN A 429 -7.98 -1.54 -7.03
N SER A 430 -6.90 -0.81 -7.29
CA SER A 430 -6.07 -1.02 -8.48
C SER A 430 -5.39 -2.40 -8.46
N GLY A 431 -4.98 -2.88 -7.28
CA GLY A 431 -4.51 -4.24 -7.04
C GLY A 431 -5.63 -5.26 -7.15
N THR A 432 -6.76 -5.02 -6.45
CA THR A 432 -7.93 -5.93 -6.44
C THR A 432 -8.42 -6.19 -7.87
N ALA A 433 -8.57 -5.12 -8.66
CA ALA A 433 -9.03 -5.18 -10.05
C ALA A 433 -8.11 -6.00 -10.96
N THR A 434 -6.80 -5.90 -10.74
CA THR A 434 -5.77 -6.65 -11.48
C THR A 434 -5.79 -8.12 -11.09
N MET A 435 -5.93 -8.44 -9.80
CA MET A 435 -6.04 -9.82 -9.32
C MET A 435 -7.32 -10.52 -9.78
N LEU A 436 -8.43 -9.79 -9.93
CA LEU A 436 -9.66 -10.32 -10.53
C LEU A 436 -9.45 -10.72 -11.99
N GLU A 437 -8.85 -9.85 -12.79
CA GLU A 437 -8.54 -10.18 -14.19
C GLU A 437 -7.57 -11.35 -14.27
N MET A 438 -6.58 -11.41 -13.37
CA MET A 438 -5.67 -12.55 -13.31
C MET A 438 -6.40 -13.87 -13.06
N ALA A 439 -7.35 -13.92 -12.13
CA ALA A 439 -8.13 -15.14 -11.90
C ALA A 439 -9.00 -15.52 -13.09
N ARG A 440 -9.61 -14.53 -13.77
CA ARG A 440 -10.35 -14.77 -15.02
C ARG A 440 -9.44 -15.38 -16.08
N VAL A 441 -8.27 -14.78 -16.30
CA VAL A 441 -7.27 -15.25 -17.28
C VAL A 441 -6.85 -16.69 -17.00
N VAL A 442 -6.49 -17.01 -15.76
CA VAL A 442 -6.11 -18.37 -15.36
C VAL A 442 -7.24 -19.36 -15.66
N ALA A 443 -8.48 -19.02 -15.27
CA ALA A 443 -9.63 -19.86 -15.53
C ALA A 443 -9.90 -20.05 -17.03
N THR A 444 -9.84 -18.97 -17.82
CA THR A 444 -10.07 -19.01 -19.27
C THR A 444 -9.02 -19.86 -19.99
N VAL A 445 -7.73 -19.64 -19.72
CA VAL A 445 -6.64 -20.43 -20.33
C VAL A 445 -6.73 -21.89 -19.91
N SER A 446 -7.01 -22.17 -18.64
CA SER A 446 -7.21 -23.54 -18.16
C SER A 446 -8.36 -24.24 -18.88
N ASN A 447 -9.52 -23.60 -18.99
CA ASN A 447 -10.68 -24.16 -19.70
C ASN A 447 -10.42 -24.37 -21.19
N ARG A 448 -9.66 -23.46 -21.82
CA ARG A 448 -9.35 -23.52 -23.26
C ARG A 448 -8.32 -24.59 -23.61
N THR A 449 -7.33 -24.83 -22.75
CA THR A 449 -6.17 -25.68 -23.06
C THR A 449 -6.16 -27.00 -22.30
N GLY A 450 -6.97 -27.14 -21.25
CA GLY A 450 -6.88 -28.23 -20.28
C GLY A 450 -5.71 -28.11 -19.30
N TRP A 451 -4.90 -27.05 -19.40
CA TRP A 451 -3.78 -26.82 -18.47
C TRP A 451 -4.28 -26.57 -17.05
N ARG A 452 -3.53 -27.08 -16.07
CA ARG A 452 -3.70 -26.78 -14.65
C ARG A 452 -2.33 -26.44 -14.04
N PRO A 453 -2.25 -25.47 -13.12
CA PRO A 453 -1.00 -25.18 -12.44
C PRO A 453 -0.59 -26.39 -11.60
N LYS A 454 0.72 -26.58 -11.42
CA LYS A 454 1.25 -27.66 -10.57
C LYS A 454 0.71 -27.57 -9.14
N ARG A 455 0.68 -26.33 -8.62
CA ARG A 455 0.29 -25.97 -7.25
C ARG A 455 -0.97 -25.15 -7.26
N THR A 456 -1.65 -25.11 -6.12
CA THR A 456 -2.86 -24.30 -5.96
C THR A 456 -2.50 -22.82 -6.00
N LEU A 457 -3.27 -22.04 -6.77
CA LEU A 457 -3.23 -20.58 -6.72
C LEU A 457 -4.29 -20.12 -5.73
N ALA A 458 -3.91 -19.29 -4.76
CA ALA A 458 -4.82 -18.72 -3.78
C ALA A 458 -4.88 -17.20 -3.97
N PHE A 459 -6.05 -16.68 -4.31
CA PHE A 459 -6.31 -15.25 -4.39
C PHE A 459 -6.94 -14.82 -3.08
N CYS A 460 -6.20 -14.04 -2.31
CA CYS A 460 -6.52 -13.60 -0.97
C CYS A 460 -6.85 -12.12 -0.97
N GLN A 461 -8.05 -11.81 -0.48
CA GLN A 461 -8.63 -10.49 -0.40
C GLN A 461 -8.84 -10.17 1.08
N TRP A 462 -8.07 -9.21 1.56
CA TRP A 462 -8.01 -8.84 2.97
C TRP A 462 -8.93 -7.67 3.28
N ASP A 463 -9.56 -7.72 4.45
CA ASP A 463 -10.33 -6.62 5.02
C ASP A 463 -9.55 -5.97 6.19
N ALA A 464 -9.88 -4.74 6.54
CA ALA A 464 -9.26 -3.94 7.59
C ALA A 464 -7.72 -3.82 7.54
N GLU A 465 -7.12 -3.77 6.35
CA GLU A 465 -5.69 -3.45 6.21
C GLU A 465 -5.40 -2.03 6.68
N GLU A 466 -6.28 -1.08 6.31
CA GLU A 466 -6.09 0.34 6.56
C GLU A 466 -6.02 0.66 8.07
N TYR A 467 -6.51 -0.27 8.88
CA TYR A 467 -6.53 -0.21 10.34
C TYR A 467 -5.32 -0.84 11.02
N GLY A 468 -4.33 -1.32 10.26
CA GLY A 468 -3.12 -1.96 10.80
C GLY A 468 -3.02 -3.43 10.41
N LEU A 469 -3.16 -3.74 9.11
CA LEU A 469 -3.01 -5.09 8.56
C LEU A 469 -3.93 -6.13 9.22
N VAL A 470 -5.11 -5.72 9.71
CA VAL A 470 -5.89 -6.53 10.65
C VAL A 470 -6.29 -7.85 9.99
N GLY A 471 -7.05 -7.83 8.90
CA GLY A 471 -7.57 -9.07 8.31
C GLY A 471 -6.47 -10.03 7.85
N SER A 472 -5.38 -9.55 7.25
CA SER A 472 -4.29 -10.42 6.81
C SER A 472 -3.54 -11.05 8.00
N THR A 473 -3.34 -10.30 9.08
CA THR A 473 -2.72 -10.78 10.32
C THR A 473 -3.60 -11.83 11.00
N GLU A 474 -4.89 -11.56 11.17
CA GLU A 474 -5.85 -12.52 11.73
C GLU A 474 -5.89 -13.85 10.96
N TYR A 475 -5.75 -13.77 9.63
CA TYR A 475 -5.65 -14.95 8.78
C TYR A 475 -4.36 -15.74 9.00
N VAL A 476 -3.23 -15.05 9.16
CA VAL A 476 -1.97 -15.71 9.49
C VAL A 476 -2.05 -16.38 10.86
N GLU A 477 -2.65 -15.73 11.85
CA GLU A 477 -2.82 -16.29 13.19
C GLU A 477 -3.77 -17.50 13.20
N GLU A 478 -4.87 -17.47 12.43
CA GLU A 478 -5.78 -18.62 12.29
C GLU A 478 -5.11 -19.81 11.58
N HIS A 479 -4.28 -19.54 10.58
CA HIS A 479 -3.74 -20.58 9.66
C HIS A 479 -2.24 -20.79 9.76
N LEU A 480 -1.56 -20.31 10.80
CA LEU A 480 -0.10 -20.26 10.90
C LEU A 480 0.55 -21.61 10.55
N LYS A 481 0.11 -22.69 11.19
CA LYS A 481 0.65 -24.04 10.98
C LYS A 481 0.39 -24.55 9.56
N LEU A 482 -0.74 -24.17 8.97
CA LEU A 482 -1.05 -24.53 7.60
C LEU A 482 -0.13 -23.77 6.64
N LEU A 483 0.02 -22.46 6.81
CA LEU A 483 0.83 -21.60 5.96
C LEU A 483 2.31 -21.97 6.04
N GLU A 484 2.86 -22.23 7.23
CA GLU A 484 4.24 -22.72 7.43
C GLU A 484 4.55 -23.97 6.60
N ASN A 485 3.57 -24.86 6.43
CA ASN A 485 3.76 -26.14 5.74
C ASN A 485 3.36 -26.12 4.27
N ARG A 486 2.53 -25.16 3.84
CA ARG A 486 1.84 -25.19 2.54
C ARG A 486 2.09 -23.96 1.67
N ALA A 487 2.28 -22.79 2.26
CA ALA A 487 2.54 -21.57 1.51
C ALA A 487 3.97 -21.59 0.91
N ILE A 488 4.05 -21.44 -0.40
CA ILE A 488 5.32 -21.39 -1.14
C ILE A 488 5.81 -19.95 -1.24
N ALA A 489 4.90 -19.03 -1.57
CA ALA A 489 5.15 -17.61 -1.66
C ALA A 489 3.83 -16.85 -1.52
N LEU A 490 3.91 -15.64 -0.99
CA LEU A 490 2.86 -14.62 -1.04
C LEU A 490 3.36 -13.47 -1.90
N LEU A 491 2.66 -13.18 -2.98
CA LEU A 491 2.85 -11.98 -3.78
C LEU A 491 1.79 -10.97 -3.39
N ASN A 492 2.22 -9.85 -2.80
CA ASN A 492 1.31 -8.77 -2.46
C ASN A 492 1.24 -7.76 -3.61
N VAL A 493 0.02 -7.38 -4.01
CA VAL A 493 -0.24 -6.36 -5.02
C VAL A 493 -1.23 -5.39 -4.42
N ASP A 494 -0.71 -4.49 -3.60
CA ASP A 494 -1.51 -3.51 -2.89
C ASP A 494 -2.05 -2.45 -3.86
N ASN A 495 -1.13 -1.67 -4.42
CA ASN A 495 -1.44 -0.50 -5.19
C ASN A 495 -0.60 -0.43 -6.47
N ILE A 496 -1.21 0.15 -7.50
CA ILE A 496 -0.62 0.35 -8.82
C ILE A 496 -0.57 1.87 -9.07
N ASN A 497 0.50 2.49 -8.59
CA ASN A 497 0.58 3.94 -8.37
C ASN A 497 1.11 4.77 -9.55
N GLY A 498 1.37 4.16 -10.71
CA GLY A 498 1.96 4.88 -11.83
C GLY A 498 2.28 4.00 -13.03
N ASN A 499 3.10 4.54 -13.94
CA ASN A 499 3.45 3.91 -15.22
C ASN A 499 4.90 4.20 -15.64
N VAL A 500 5.74 4.71 -14.73
CA VAL A 500 7.12 5.11 -15.04
C VAL A 500 8.05 3.90 -15.04
N THR A 501 8.07 3.14 -13.94
CA THR A 501 8.91 1.96 -13.80
C THR A 501 8.32 0.97 -12.81
N LEU A 502 8.74 -0.28 -12.88
CA LEU A 502 8.43 -1.29 -11.87
C LEU A 502 9.27 -1.03 -10.61
N ALA A 503 8.60 -1.00 -9.47
CA ALA A 503 9.24 -1.17 -8.17
C ALA A 503 8.82 -2.52 -7.57
N ALA A 504 9.79 -3.31 -7.10
CA ALA A 504 9.54 -4.57 -6.43
C ALA A 504 10.35 -4.63 -5.13
N LYS A 505 9.70 -5.09 -4.06
CA LYS A 505 10.32 -5.44 -2.78
C LYS A 505 10.03 -6.90 -2.49
N GLY A 506 11.01 -7.65 -2.01
CA GLY A 506 10.81 -9.05 -1.71
C GLY A 506 12.05 -9.71 -1.13
N VAL A 507 11.86 -10.93 -0.64
CA VAL A 507 12.96 -11.75 -0.13
C VAL A 507 13.91 -12.14 -1.29
N PRO A 508 15.23 -12.28 -1.04
CA PRO A 508 16.20 -12.62 -2.09
C PRO A 508 15.88 -13.91 -2.87
N LEU A 509 15.16 -14.85 -2.25
CA LEU A 509 14.75 -16.11 -2.88
C LEU A 509 13.87 -15.90 -4.12
N LEU A 510 13.11 -14.80 -4.19
CA LEU A 510 12.27 -14.50 -5.35
C LEU A 510 13.01 -13.75 -6.46
N TYR A 511 14.21 -13.20 -6.21
CA TYR A 511 14.90 -12.30 -7.13
C TYR A 511 14.95 -12.79 -8.58
N ARG A 512 15.38 -14.05 -8.81
CA ARG A 512 15.45 -14.61 -10.17
C ARG A 512 14.07 -14.75 -10.80
N ALA A 513 13.08 -15.19 -10.03
CA ALA A 513 11.71 -15.29 -10.52
C ALA A 513 11.15 -13.93 -10.92
N LEU A 514 11.44 -12.88 -10.14
CA LEU A 514 11.06 -11.50 -10.43
C LEU A 514 11.72 -10.96 -11.70
N VAL A 515 13.03 -11.19 -11.86
CA VAL A 515 13.79 -10.70 -13.02
C VAL A 515 13.39 -11.43 -14.30
N ASP A 516 13.31 -12.76 -14.26
CA ASP A 516 12.94 -13.58 -15.41
C ASP A 516 11.49 -13.34 -15.84
N ALA A 517 10.63 -13.00 -14.89
CA ALA A 517 9.29 -12.51 -15.13
C ALA A 517 9.29 -11.16 -15.85
N ALA A 518 9.94 -10.15 -15.27
CA ALA A 518 9.97 -8.80 -15.81
C ALA A 518 10.55 -8.77 -17.23
N ALA A 519 11.54 -9.63 -17.53
CA ALA A 519 12.13 -9.75 -18.86
C ALA A 519 11.16 -10.26 -19.95
N LYS A 520 10.02 -10.86 -19.57
CA LYS A 520 9.00 -11.38 -20.49
C LYS A 520 7.82 -10.41 -20.67
N VAL A 521 7.83 -9.29 -19.96
CA VAL A 521 6.79 -8.26 -20.03
C VAL A 521 7.26 -7.15 -20.97
N PRO A 522 6.49 -6.83 -22.02
CA PRO A 522 6.80 -5.74 -22.93
C PRO A 522 6.90 -4.37 -22.28
#